data_AF-A0A4R1B3K9-F1
#
_entry.id   AF-A0A4R1B3K9-F1
#
_cell.length_a   1.000
_cell.length_b   1.000
_cell.length_c   1.000
_cell.angle_alpha   90.00
_cell.angle_beta   90.00
_cell.angle_gamma   90.00
#
_symmetry.space_group_name_H-M   'P 1'
#
loop_
_entity.id
_entity.type
_entity.pdbx_description
1 polymer ?
#
loop_
_entity_poly.entity_id
_entity_poly.type
_entity_poly.pdbx_seq_one_letter_code
_entity_poly.pdbx_strand_id
1 'polypeptide(L)'
;MPPFHPDWLVNFWLKTPFLNMFDPHAVLIFLAVVTAMIVIIQRRSMADKQEADADEKQFQLLLKKKAVIEDQMALLDKQKKQGEIGEAQYYNRMKEYVHHLNNVKNELIRFT
;
A
#
# COMPACT_ATOMS: atom_id res chain seq x y z
N MET A 1 -50.98 14.43 -2.40
CA MET A 1 -49.75 13.65 -2.13
C MET A 1 -48.70 14.12 -3.12
N PRO A 2 -47.46 14.41 -2.69
CA PRO A 2 -46.42 14.83 -3.62
C PRO A 2 -46.12 13.70 -4.63
N PRO A 3 -45.67 14.04 -5.86
CA PRO A 3 -45.26 13.03 -6.84
C PRO A 3 -44.15 12.16 -6.24
N PHE A 4 -44.28 10.84 -6.38
CA PHE A 4 -43.25 9.88 -5.93
C PHE A 4 -41.98 9.92 -6.80
N HIS A 5 -42.03 10.63 -7.94
CA HIS A 5 -40.98 10.67 -8.95
C HIS A 5 -40.62 12.12 -9.26
N PRO A 6 -39.33 12.47 -9.42
CA PRO A 6 -38.94 13.82 -9.80
C PRO A 6 -39.41 14.17 -11.21
N ASP A 7 -40.03 15.34 -11.40
CA ASP A 7 -40.57 15.77 -12.69
C ASP A 7 -39.51 15.79 -13.81
N TRP A 8 -38.26 16.11 -13.47
CA TRP A 8 -37.15 16.12 -14.43
C TRP A 8 -36.81 14.71 -14.93
N LEU A 9 -36.91 13.68 -14.07
CA LEU A 9 -36.58 12.30 -14.41
C LEU A 9 -37.64 11.71 -15.33
N VAL A 10 -38.91 12.01 -15.05
CA VAL A 10 -40.04 11.61 -15.90
C VAL A 10 -39.94 12.28 -17.28
N ASN A 11 -39.70 13.59 -17.31
CA ASN A 11 -39.52 14.33 -18.57
C ASN A 11 -38.32 13.83 -19.39
N PHE A 12 -37.22 13.46 -18.73
CA PHE A 12 -36.05 12.88 -19.38
C PHE A 12 -36.40 11.53 -20.03
N TRP A 13 -37.11 10.66 -19.33
CA TRP A 13 -37.47 9.34 -19.83
C TRP A 13 -38.43 9.41 -21.02
N LEU A 14 -39.43 10.28 -20.95
CA LEU A 14 -40.43 10.45 -22.02
C LEU A 14 -39.87 11.13 -23.27
N LYS A 15 -38.91 12.05 -23.11
CA LYS A 15 -38.30 12.79 -24.23
C LYS A 15 -37.21 12.02 -24.96
N THR A 16 -36.66 10.97 -24.36
CA THR A 16 -35.54 10.25 -24.96
C THR A 16 -36.08 9.10 -25.83
N PRO A 17 -35.86 9.12 -27.16
CA PRO A 17 -36.24 8.01 -28.02
C PRO A 17 -35.49 6.74 -27.57
N PHE A 18 -36.10 5.57 -27.76
CA PHE A 18 -35.68 4.25 -27.27
C PHE A 18 -35.90 3.99 -25.77
N LEU A 19 -35.56 4.92 -24.86
CA LEU A 19 -35.69 4.70 -23.41
C LEU A 19 -37.15 4.65 -22.93
N ASN A 20 -38.06 5.36 -23.62
CA ASN A 20 -39.50 5.32 -23.37
C ASN A 20 -40.15 3.95 -23.69
N MET A 21 -39.44 3.03 -24.34
CA MET A 21 -39.94 1.67 -24.63
C MET A 21 -39.59 0.66 -23.51
N PHE A 22 -38.75 1.05 -22.55
CA PHE A 22 -38.29 0.19 -21.46
C PHE A 22 -38.84 0.66 -20.11
N ASP A 23 -39.02 -0.29 -19.19
CA ASP A 23 -39.37 0.04 -17.80
C ASP A 23 -38.27 0.93 -17.17
N PRO A 24 -38.57 2.19 -16.79
CA PRO A 24 -37.62 3.09 -16.18
C PRO A 24 -36.96 2.51 -14.93
N HIS A 25 -37.73 1.77 -14.13
CA HIS A 25 -37.24 1.19 -12.90
C HIS A 25 -36.25 0.06 -13.17
N ALA A 26 -36.54 -0.81 -14.13
CA ALA A 26 -35.64 -1.91 -14.49
C ALA A 26 -34.28 -1.40 -15.01
N VAL A 27 -34.30 -0.36 -15.85
CA VAL A 27 -33.07 0.25 -16.39
C VAL A 27 -32.25 0.92 -15.29
N LEU A 28 -32.90 1.67 -14.38
CA LEU A 28 -32.22 2.31 -13.26
C LEU A 28 -31.62 1.28 -12.29
N ILE A 29 -32.33 0.19 -12.00
CA ILE A 29 -31.81 -0.91 -11.18
C ILE A 29 -30.59 -1.53 -11.86
N PHE A 30 -30.68 -1.82 -13.16
CA PHE A 30 -29.55 -2.36 -13.91
C PHE A 30 -28.34 -1.44 -13.87
N LEU A 31 -28.53 -0.13 -14.11
CA LEU A 31 -27.46 0.87 -14.05
C LEU A 31 -26.85 0.95 -12.63
N ALA A 32 -27.68 0.90 -11.59
CA ALA A 32 -27.22 0.90 -10.21
C ALA A 32 -26.38 -0.35 -9.88
N VAL A 33 -26.80 -1.52 -10.36
CA VAL A 33 -26.05 -2.77 -10.17
C VAL A 33 -24.70 -2.72 -10.91
N VAL A 34 -24.70 -2.27 -12.16
CA VAL A 34 -23.47 -2.15 -12.97
C VAL A 34 -22.49 -1.16 -12.34
N THR A 35 -22.97 0.02 -11.93
CA THR A 35 -22.11 1.04 -11.29
C THR A 35 -21.59 0.55 -9.94
N ALA A 36 -22.42 -0.09 -9.11
CA ALA A 36 -21.98 -0.71 -7.86
C ALA A 36 -20.90 -1.78 -8.09
N MET A 37 -21.08 -2.64 -9.10
CA MET A 37 -20.10 -3.67 -9.45
C MET A 37 -18.76 -3.05 -9.88
N ILE A 38 -18.77 -2.02 -10.73
CA ILE A 38 -17.57 -1.30 -11.16
C ILE A 38 -16.85 -0.69 -9.95
N VAL A 39 -17.59 -0.01 -9.06
CA VAL A 39 -17.02 0.62 -7.86
C VAL A 39 -16.38 -0.42 -6.93
N ILE A 40 -17.03 -1.57 -6.73
CA ILE A 40 -16.47 -2.66 -5.90
C ILE A 40 -15.18 -3.20 -6.52
N ILE A 41 -15.15 -3.44 -7.83
CA ILE A 41 -13.95 -3.94 -8.54
C ILE A 41 -12.82 -2.91 -8.44
N GLN A 42 -13.10 -1.64 -8.68
CA GLN A 42 -12.09 -0.57 -8.57
C GLN A 42 -11.54 -0.45 -7.16
N ARG A 43 -12.41 -0.47 -6.13
CA ARG A 43 -11.98 -0.42 -4.73
C ARG A 43 -11.09 -1.59 -4.34
N ARG A 44 -11.42 -2.80 -4.81
CA ARG A 44 -10.57 -3.98 -4.58
C ARG A 44 -9.21 -3.84 -5.25
N SER A 45 -9.16 -3.38 -6.49
CA SER A 45 -7.88 -3.14 -7.19
C SER A 45 -7.03 -2.05 -6.54
N MET A 46 -7.66 -1.00 -6.00
CA MET A 46 -6.94 0.05 -5.27
C MET A 46 -6.41 -0.42 -3.92
N ALA A 47 -7.18 -1.24 -3.20
CA ALA A 47 -6.74 -1.83 -1.94
C ALA A 47 -5.53 -2.75 -2.15
N ASP A 48 -5.57 -3.62 -3.16
CA ASP A 48 -4.47 -4.53 -3.51
C ASP A 48 -3.20 -3.75 -3.90
N LYS A 49 -3.33 -2.68 -4.68
CA LYS A 49 -2.21 -1.77 -5.00
C LYS A 49 -1.67 -1.05 -3.77
N GLN A 50 -2.51 -0.70 -2.80
CA GLN A 50 -2.10 -0.03 -1.58
C GLN A 50 -1.35 -0.99 -0.64
N GLU A 51 -1.77 -2.24 -0.55
CA GLU A 51 -1.04 -3.29 0.19
C GLU A 51 0.32 -3.56 -0.45
N ALA A 52 0.39 -3.71 -1.78
CA ALA A 52 1.65 -3.88 -2.50
C ALA A 52 2.63 -2.70 -2.31
N ASP A 53 2.13 -1.46 -2.30
CA ASP A 53 2.95 -0.27 -2.04
C ASP A 53 3.43 -0.20 -0.58
N ALA A 54 2.64 -0.69 0.38
CA ALA A 54 3.05 -0.77 1.78
C ALA A 54 4.17 -1.79 1.99
N ASP A 55 4.07 -2.98 1.39
CA ASP A 55 5.09 -4.01 1.45
C ASP A 55 6.40 -3.55 0.78
N GLU A 56 6.31 -2.91 -0.39
CA GLU A 56 7.49 -2.33 -1.06
C GLU A 56 8.15 -1.24 -0.21
N LYS A 57 7.38 -0.35 0.41
CA LYS A 57 7.92 0.66 1.32
C LYS A 57 8.60 0.05 2.53
N GLN A 58 8.04 -1.02 3.09
CA GLN A 58 8.64 -1.73 4.21
C GLN A 58 9.94 -2.42 3.80
N PHE A 59 9.97 -3.06 2.64
CA PHE A 59 11.17 -3.67 2.06
C PHE A 59 12.28 -2.64 1.85
N GLN A 60 11.97 -1.49 1.23
CA GLN A 60 12.90 -0.38 1.03
C GLN A 60 13.45 0.18 2.35
N LEU A 61 12.62 0.27 3.38
CA LEU A 61 13.04 0.70 4.71
C LEU A 61 14.04 -0.29 5.32
N LEU A 62 13.79 -1.60 5.19
CA LEU A 62 14.70 -2.63 5.69
C LEU A 62 16.05 -2.62 4.96
N LEU A 63 16.06 -2.40 3.65
CA LEU A 63 17.30 -2.22 2.89
C LEU A 63 18.10 -1.01 3.37
N LYS A 64 17.44 0.12 3.63
CA LYS A 64 18.09 1.31 4.19
C LYS A 64 18.66 1.04 5.59
N LYS A 65 17.91 0.37 6.47
CA LYS A 65 18.40 -0.03 7.80
C LYS A 65 19.64 -0.91 7.72
N LYS A 66 19.63 -1.91 6.83
CA LYS A 66 20.79 -2.77 6.56
C LYS A 66 22.02 -1.94 6.17
N ALA A 67 21.87 -1.03 5.21
CA ALA A 67 22.97 -0.19 4.74
C ALA A 67 23.53 0.72 5.84
N VAL A 68 22.67 1.30 6.69
CA VAL A 68 23.11 2.12 7.84
C VAL A 68 23.89 1.29 8.85
N ILE A 69 23.45 0.07 9.16
CA ILE A 69 24.17 -0.82 10.09
C ILE A 69 25.55 -1.19 9.50
N GLU A 70 25.62 -1.51 8.22
CA GLU A 70 26.89 -1.83 7.53
C GLU A 70 27.85 -0.63 7.53
N ASP A 71 27.35 0.59 7.33
CA ASP A 71 28.16 1.82 7.43
C ASP A 71 28.66 2.07 8.86
N GLN A 72 27.80 1.85 9.87
CA GLN A 72 28.20 1.95 11.28
C GLN A 72 29.28 0.93 11.66
N MET A 73 29.20 -0.30 11.15
CA MET A 73 30.24 -1.30 11.33
C MET A 73 31.56 -0.85 10.68
N ALA A 74 31.52 -0.32 9.46
CA ALA A 74 32.69 0.20 8.77
C ALA A 74 33.32 1.41 9.50
N LEU A 75 32.50 2.26 10.11
CA LEU A 75 32.97 3.37 10.94
C LEU A 75 33.63 2.86 12.24
N LEU A 76 33.02 1.88 12.89
CA LEU A 76 33.58 1.23 14.09
C LEU A 76 34.96 0.58 13.79
N ASP A 77 35.11 -0.04 12.62
CA ASP A 77 36.39 -0.58 12.14
C ASP A 77 37.45 0.52 11.97
N LYS A 78 37.07 1.68 11.42
CA LYS A 78 37.98 2.82 11.28
C LYS A 78 38.42 3.35 12.65
N GLN A 79 37.49 3.50 13.60
CA GLN A 79 37.78 3.95 14.95
C GLN A 79 38.74 3.00 15.69
N LYS A 80 38.57 1.68 15.51
CA LYS A 80 39.51 0.69 16.05
C LYS A 80 40.90 0.86 15.44
N LYS A 81 40.99 1.01 14.11
CA LYS A 81 42.27 1.21 13.40
C LYS A 81 42.99 2.49 13.82
N GLN A 82 42.24 3.53 14.18
CA GLN A 82 42.76 4.80 14.70
C GLN A 82 43.11 4.75 16.20
N GLY A 83 42.79 3.65 16.89
CA GLY A 83 43.03 3.49 18.32
C GLY A 83 42.07 4.28 19.21
N GLU A 84 40.96 4.80 18.66
CA GLU A 84 39.97 5.61 19.39
C GLU A 84 39.12 4.78 20.35
N ILE A 85 39.01 3.47 20.10
CA ILE A 85 38.23 2.54 20.91
C ILE A 85 39.07 1.33 21.33
N GLY A 86 38.85 0.87 22.56
CA GLY A 86 39.49 -0.34 23.08
C GLY A 86 38.92 -1.63 22.47
N GLU A 87 39.70 -2.71 22.52
CA GLU A 87 39.36 -4.00 21.90
C GLU A 87 38.05 -4.61 22.44
N ALA A 88 37.85 -4.55 23.76
CA ALA A 88 36.62 -5.04 24.39
C ALA A 88 35.38 -4.23 23.96
N GLN A 89 35.51 -2.91 23.80
CA GLN A 89 34.42 -2.03 23.38
C GLN A 89 34.07 -2.26 21.90
N TYR A 90 35.08 -2.46 21.06
CA TYR A 90 34.91 -2.85 19.66
C TYR A 90 34.16 -4.18 19.53
N TYR A 91 34.59 -5.21 20.26
CA TYR A 91 33.99 -6.55 20.12
C TYR A 91 32.52 -6.56 20.55
N ASN A 92 32.19 -5.88 21.65
CA ASN A 92 30.80 -5.79 22.13
C ASN A 92 29.90 -5.06 21.11
N ARG A 93 30.33 -3.90 20.60
CA ARG A 93 29.55 -3.14 19.61
C ARG A 93 29.43 -3.87 18.28
N MET A 94 30.50 -4.51 17.82
CA MET A 94 30.50 -5.30 16.59
C MET A 94 29.53 -6.48 16.69
N LYS A 95 29.51 -7.18 17.83
CA LYS A 95 28.57 -8.29 18.07
C LYS A 95 27.11 -7.82 18.04
N GLU A 96 26.83 -6.65 18.61
CA GLU A 96 25.49 -6.04 18.60
C GLU A 96 25.06 -5.65 17.18
N TYR A 97 25.92 -5.01 16.40
CA TYR A 97 25.64 -4.68 15.00
C TYR A 97 25.41 -5.92 14.13
N VAL A 98 26.22 -6.98 14.30
CA VAL A 98 26.02 -8.26 13.61
C VAL A 98 24.66 -8.88 13.98
N HIS A 99 24.27 -8.81 15.25
CA HIS A 99 22.96 -9.30 15.69
C HIS A 99 21.82 -8.52 15.02
N HIS A 100 21.89 -7.18 15.02
CA HIS A 100 20.91 -6.34 14.35
C HIS A 100 20.86 -6.59 12.84
N LEU A 101 22.01 -6.76 12.20
CA LEU A 101 22.11 -7.05 10.77
C LEU A 101 21.44 -8.40 10.44
N ASN A 102 21.65 -9.42 11.26
CA ASN A 102 20.99 -10.72 11.09
C ASN A 102 19.47 -10.64 11.25
N ASN A 103 18.98 -9.86 12.22
CA ASN A 103 17.54 -9.65 12.38
C ASN A 103 16.94 -8.96 11.14
N VAL A 104 17.58 -7.91 10.63
CA VAL A 104 17.13 -7.22 9.41
C VAL A 104 17.19 -8.13 8.19
N LYS A 105 18.22 -8.97 8.06
CA LYS A 105 18.30 -9.98 6.98
C LYS A 105 17.18 -11.01 7.08
N ASN A 106 16.87 -11.50 8.27
CA ASN A 106 15.77 -12.42 8.48
C ASN A 106 14.42 -11.79 8.14
N GLU A 107 14.22 -10.51 8.46
CA GLU A 107 13.02 -9.76 8.06
C GLU A 107 12.94 -9.59 6.54
N LEU A 108 14.06 -9.29 5.86
CA LEU A 108 14.12 -9.19 4.40
C LEU A 108 13.79 -10.50 3.69
N ILE A 109 14.21 -11.66 4.23
CA ILE A 109 13.89 -12.98 3.67
C ILE A 109 12.38 -13.22 3.63
N ARG A 110 11.58 -12.59 4.51
CA ARG A 110 10.12 -12.75 4.51
C ARG A 110 9.44 -12.09 3.31
N PHE A 111 10.16 -11.23 2.59
CA PHE A 111 9.70 -10.57 1.36
C PHE A 111 10.17 -11.27 0.08
N THR A 112 10.98 -12.33 0.16
CA THR A 112 11.50 -13.12 -0.98
C THR A 112 10.86 -14.50 -1.02
#